data_AF-D5EPL6-F1
#
_entry.id   AF-D5EPL6-F1
#
_cell.length_a   1.000
_cell.length_b   1.000
_cell.length_c   1.000
_cell.angle_alpha   90.00
_cell.angle_beta   90.00
_cell.angle_gamma   90.00
#
_symmetry.space_group_name_H-M   'P 1'
#
loop_
_entity.id
_entity.type
_entity.pdbx_description
1 polymer ?
#
loop_
_entity_poly.entity_id
_entity_poly.type
_entity_poly.pdbx_seq_one_letter_code
_entity_poly.pdbx_strand_id
1 'polypeptide(L)'
;MLRYFYHIANWLILWLYYICLICATGAVLGTLSHVVWAMCFVEQADYSYYAALGFLHGFQYAGVWAGGASIVICVMRARKEWLLKQGESKSSKE
;
A
#
# COMPACT_ATOMS: atom_id res chain seq x y z
N MET A 1 15.53 -9.35 25.53
CA MET A 1 16.03 -8.58 24.37
C MET A 1 15.57 -9.15 23.03
N LEU A 2 15.76 -10.46 22.76
CA LEU A 2 15.32 -11.11 21.51
C LEU A 2 13.85 -10.79 21.12
N ARG A 3 12.93 -10.89 22.09
CA ARG A 3 11.50 -10.62 21.87
C ARG A 3 11.21 -9.18 21.39
N TYR A 4 11.98 -8.20 21.84
CA TYR A 4 11.86 -6.81 21.39
C TYR A 4 12.38 -6.64 19.95
N PHE A 5 13.51 -7.28 19.62
CA PHE A 5 14.04 -7.30 18.26
C PHE A 5 13.05 -7.90 17.27
N TYR A 6 12.44 -9.05 17.60
CA TYR A 6 11.38 -9.65 16.77
C TYR A 6 10.20 -8.70 16.59
N HIS A 7 9.81 -7.98 17.64
CA HIS A 7 8.66 -7.08 17.55
C HIS A 7 8.94 -5.88 16.64
N ILE A 8 10.14 -5.31 16.70
CA ILE A 8 10.59 -4.21 15.84
C ILE A 8 10.73 -4.69 14.39
N ALA A 9 11.35 -5.85 14.17
CA ALA A 9 11.50 -6.43 12.84
C ALA A 9 10.14 -6.70 12.20
N ASN A 10 9.18 -7.26 12.95
CA ASN A 10 7.83 -7.48 12.44
C ASN A 10 7.15 -6.16 12.03
N TRP A 11 7.33 -5.09 12.82
CA TRP A 11 6.81 -3.76 12.48
C TRP A 11 7.42 -3.19 11.19
N LEU A 12 8.73 -3.32 11.02
CA LEU A 12 9.42 -2.88 9.80
C LEU A 12 8.96 -3.67 8.56
N ILE A 13 8.81 -4.99 8.68
CA ILE A 13 8.29 -5.83 7.60
C ILE A 13 6.87 -5.42 7.24
N LEU A 14 6.02 -5.14 8.23
CA LEU A 14 4.64 -4.72 8.01
C LEU A 14 4.56 -3.36 7.30
N TRP A 15 5.44 -2.43 7.68
CA TRP A 15 5.56 -1.13 7.04
C TRP A 15 6.00 -1.25 5.57
N LEU A 16 7.05 -2.03 5.30
CA LEU A 16 7.50 -2.31 3.93
C LEU A 16 6.42 -2.99 3.11
N TYR A 17 5.68 -3.94 3.70
CA TYR A 17 4.56 -4.60 3.04
C TYR A 17 3.49 -3.61 2.57
N TYR A 18 3.11 -2.65 3.42
CA TYR A 18 2.15 -1.61 3.02
C TYR A 18 2.71 -0.65 1.97
N ILE A 19 3.99 -0.31 2.01
CA ILE A 19 4.63 0.47 0.93
C ILE A 19 4.52 -0.27 -0.39
N CYS A 20 4.88 -1.55 -0.43
CA CYS A 20 4.79 -2.36 -1.64
C CYS A 20 3.36 -2.43 -2.17
N LEU A 21 2.36 -2.58 -1.30
CA LEU A 21 0.95 -2.55 -1.71
C LEU A 21 0.54 -1.20 -2.32
N ILE A 22 0.90 -0.08 -1.69
CA ILE A 22 0.57 1.26 -2.21
C ILE A 22 1.24 1.48 -3.57
N CYS A 23 2.52 1.14 -3.70
CA CYS A 23 3.22 1.26 -4.98
C CYS A 23 2.64 0.35 -6.06
N ALA A 24 2.27 -0.90 -5.71
CA ALA A 24 1.65 -1.83 -6.64
C ALA A 24 0.28 -1.33 -7.12
N THR A 25 -0.56 -0.83 -6.20
CA THR A 25 -1.86 -0.24 -6.57
C THR A 25 -1.68 1.00 -7.45
N GLY A 26 -0.73 1.88 -7.12
CA GLY A 26 -0.37 3.03 -7.95
C GLY A 26 0.06 2.63 -9.36
N ALA A 27 0.93 1.63 -9.48
CA ALA A 27 1.38 1.10 -10.77
C ALA A 27 0.21 0.55 -11.59
N VAL A 28 -0.67 -0.27 -10.99
CA VAL A 28 -1.85 -0.83 -11.67
C VAL A 28 -2.83 0.27 -12.09
N LEU A 29 -3.08 1.27 -11.25
CA LEU A 29 -3.95 2.39 -11.60
C LEU A 29 -3.34 3.25 -12.71
N GLY A 30 -2.03 3.47 -12.68
CA GLY A 30 -1.30 4.20 -13.71
C GLY A 30 -1.34 3.50 -15.07
N THR A 31 -1.09 2.19 -15.11
CA THR A 31 -1.17 1.37 -16.35
C THR A 31 -2.58 1.41 -16.93
N LEU A 32 -3.60 1.12 -16.11
CA LEU A 32 -4.99 1.11 -16.56
C LEU A 32 -5.40 2.47 -17.10
N SER A 33 -5.06 3.56 -16.40
CA SER A 33 -5.42 4.91 -16.83
C SER A 33 -4.80 5.26 -18.19
N HIS A 34 -3.52 4.93 -18.42
CA HIS A 34 -2.84 5.25 -19.68
C HIS A 34 -3.30 4.35 -20.83
N VAL A 35 -3.57 3.08 -20.57
CA VAL A 35 -4.10 2.15 -21.59
C VAL A 35 -5.51 2.56 -22.00
N VAL A 36 -6.39 2.86 -21.04
CA VAL A 36 -7.75 3.35 -21.32
C VAL A 36 -7.70 4.67 -22.09
N TRP A 37 -6.81 5.59 -21.70
CA TRP A 37 -6.60 6.83 -22.44
C TRP A 37 -6.18 6.58 -23.90
N ALA A 38 -5.22 5.68 -24.11
CA ALA A 38 -4.76 5.34 -25.45
C ALA A 38 -5.88 4.70 -26.30
N MET A 39 -6.69 3.81 -25.71
CA MET A 39 -7.85 3.21 -26.40
C MET A 39 -8.90 4.24 -26.83
N CYS A 40 -9.16 5.27 -26.01
CA CYS A 40 -10.21 6.25 -26.29
C CYS A 40 -9.77 7.36 -27.25
N PHE A 41 -8.47 7.73 -27.26
CA PHE A 41 -8.01 8.96 -27.89
C PHE A 41 -6.91 8.80 -28.95
N VAL A 42 -6.36 7.59 -29.15
CA VAL A 42 -5.24 7.36 -30.07
C VAL A 42 -5.59 6.27 -31.08
N GLU A 43 -5.73 6.64 -32.36
CA GLU A 43 -6.14 5.73 -33.45
C GLU A 43 -5.14 4.59 -33.72
N GLN A 44 -3.84 4.84 -33.53
CA GLN A 44 -2.76 3.85 -33.71
C GLN A 44 -1.93 3.74 -32.42
N ALA A 45 -2.58 3.40 -31.31
CA ALA A 45 -1.93 3.28 -30.02
C ALA A 45 -0.99 2.08 -29.94
N ASP A 46 0.26 2.33 -29.54
CA ASP A 46 1.13 1.26 -29.01
C ASP A 46 0.80 1.00 -27.54
N TYR A 47 -0.06 0.02 -27.29
CA TYR A 47 -0.48 -0.34 -25.94
C TYR A 47 0.66 -0.77 -25.02
N SER A 48 1.75 -1.32 -25.58
CA SER A 48 2.90 -1.74 -24.80
C SER A 48 3.65 -0.52 -24.23
N TYR A 49 3.80 0.52 -25.04
CA TYR A 49 4.38 1.79 -24.63
C TYR A 49 3.54 2.48 -23.55
N TYR A 50 2.22 2.62 -23.77
CA TYR A 50 1.34 3.27 -22.79
C TYR A 50 1.20 2.49 -21.48
N ALA A 51 1.27 1.16 -21.52
CA ALA A 51 1.32 0.35 -20.32
C ALA A 51 2.63 0.61 -19.54
N ALA A 52 3.79 0.60 -20.20
CA ALA A 52 5.07 0.87 -19.54
C ALA A 52 5.14 2.31 -18.97
N LEU A 53 4.65 3.29 -19.73
CA LEU A 53 4.57 4.68 -19.30
C LEU A 53 3.65 4.85 -18.10
N GLY A 54 2.45 4.24 -18.14
CA GLY A 54 1.49 4.26 -17.05
C GLY A 54 2.03 3.57 -15.79
N PHE A 55 2.75 2.47 -15.93
CA PHE A 55 3.43 1.80 -14.81
C PHE A 55 4.44 2.72 -14.15
N LEU A 56 5.32 3.35 -14.93
CA LEU A 56 6.37 4.22 -14.41
C LEU A 56 5.77 5.43 -13.67
N HIS A 57 4.81 6.12 -14.29
CA HIS A 57 4.14 7.26 -13.67
C HIS A 57 3.36 6.82 -12.42
N GLY A 58 2.56 5.76 -12.51
CA GLY A 58 1.78 5.26 -11.39
C GLY A 58 2.66 4.89 -10.19
N PHE A 59 3.79 4.23 -10.44
CA PHE A 59 4.76 3.88 -9.41
C PHE A 59 5.44 5.12 -8.81
N GLN A 60 5.89 6.07 -9.63
CA GLN A 60 6.56 7.29 -9.16
C GLN A 60 5.64 8.16 -8.31
N TYR A 61 4.40 8.40 -8.76
CA TYR A 61 3.44 9.21 -8.02
C TYR A 61 3.01 8.54 -6.72
N ALA A 62 2.73 7.23 -6.73
CA ALA A 62 2.36 6.52 -5.51
C ALA A 62 3.53 6.40 -4.53
N GLY A 63 4.75 6.20 -5.03
CA GLY A 63 5.95 6.01 -4.22
C GLY A 63 6.25 7.17 -3.26
N VAL A 64 6.04 8.42 -3.70
CA VAL A 64 6.26 9.62 -2.86
C VAL A 64 5.39 9.61 -1.60
N TRP A 65 4.15 9.14 -1.73
CA TRP A 65 3.18 9.12 -0.63
C TRP A 65 3.17 7.78 0.12
N ALA A 66 3.72 6.72 -0.47
CA ALA A 66 3.66 5.36 0.08
C ALA A 66 4.28 5.25 1.46
N GLY A 67 5.42 5.91 1.70
CA GLY A 67 6.11 5.87 3.00
C GLY A 67 5.30 6.53 4.12
N GLY A 68 4.66 7.66 3.86
CA GLY A 68 3.84 8.37 4.85
C GLY A 68 2.50 7.66 5.10
N ALA A 69 1.81 7.25 4.02
CA ALA A 69 0.52 6.58 4.13
C ALA A 69 0.63 5.21 4.82
N SER A 70 1.70 4.46 4.58
CA SER A 70 1.92 3.17 5.25
C SER A 70 2.08 3.30 6.76
N ILE A 71 2.70 4.38 7.25
CA ILE A 71 2.82 4.65 8.70
C ILE A 71 1.42 4.85 9.31
N VAL A 72 0.58 5.66 8.67
CA VAL A 72 -0.80 5.90 9.13
C VAL A 72 -1.56 4.59 9.22
N ILE A 73 -1.46 3.72 8.20
CA ILE A 73 -2.10 2.41 8.18
C ILE A 73 -1.56 1.52 9.32
N CYS A 74 -0.25 1.50 9.56
CA CYS A 74 0.35 0.75 10.66
C CYS A 74 -0.19 1.21 12.03
N VAL A 75 -0.31 2.53 12.24
CA VAL A 75 -0.84 3.09 13.49
C VAL A 75 -2.33 2.77 13.66
N MET A 76 -3.13 2.90 12.60
CA MET A 76 -4.56 2.53 12.63
C MET A 76 -4.75 1.06 12.96
N ARG A 77 -3.92 0.17 12.39
CA ARG A 77 -3.91 -1.25 12.71
C ARG A 77 -3.54 -1.50 14.17
N ALA A 78 -2.48 -0.88 14.67
CA ALA A 78 -2.05 -1.04 16.06
C ALA A 78 -3.15 -0.59 17.04
N ARG A 79 -3.85 0.52 16.73
CA ARG A 79 -5.02 0.98 17.50
C ARG A 79 -6.16 -0.06 17.48
N LYS A 80 -6.46 -0.64 16.32
CA LYS A 80 -7.48 -1.69 16.19
C LYS A 80 -7.13 -2.92 17.03
N GLU A 81 -5.88 -3.39 16.97
CA GLU A 81 -5.39 -4.53 17.76
C GLU A 81 -5.47 -4.26 19.27
N TRP A 82 -5.17 -3.03 19.70
CA TRP A 82 -5.31 -2.62 21.10
C TRP A 82 -6.77 -2.61 21.57
N LEU A 83 -7.69 -2.06 20.77
CA LEU A 83 -9.11 -2.03 21.09
C LEU A 83 -9.71 -3.44 21.23
N LEU A 84 -9.32 -4.36 20.34
CA LEU A 84 -9.77 -5.77 20.40
C LEU A 84 -9.32 -6.45 21.70
N LYS A 85 -8.05 -6.29 22.09
CA LYS A 85 -7.54 -6.84 23.36
C LYS A 85 -8.24 -6.27 24.59
N GLN A 86 -8.67 -5.01 24.55
CA GLN A 86 -9.44 -4.42 25.65
C GLN A 86 -10.88 -4.93 25.71
N GLY A 87 -11.52 -5.17 24.55
CA GLY A 87 -12.86 -5.76 24.49
C GLY A 87 -12.91 -7.15 25.09
N GLU A 88 -11.95 -8.02 24.74
CA GLU A 88 -11.81 -9.37 25.31
C GLU A 88 -11.53 -9.33 26.82
N SER A 89 -10.69 -8.40 27.28
CA SER A 89 -10.42 -8.21 28.71
C SER A 89 -11.64 -7.79 29.53
N LYS A 90 -12.63 -7.13 28.91
CA LYS A 90 -13.87 -6.73 29.60
C LYS A 90 -14.87 -7.88 29.62
N SER A 91 -15.01 -8.62 28.52
CA SER A 91 -15.92 -9.78 28.43
C SER A 91 -15.51 -10.98 29.30
N SER A 92 -14.23 -11.11 29.67
CA SER A 92 -13.75 -12.19 30.56
C SER A 92 -13.91 -11.87 32.06
N LYS A 93 -14.36 -10.66 32.40
CA LYS A 93 -14.57 -10.20 33.79
C LYS A 93 -16.05 -10.11 34.18
N GLU A 94 -16.95 -10.33 33.24
CA GLU A 94 -18.38 -10.61 33.47
C GLU A 94 -18.60 -12.12 33.52
#